data_AF-A0A0U5F962-F1
#
_entry.id   AF-A0A0U5F962-F1
#
_cell.length_a   1.000
_cell.length_b   1.000
_cell.length_c   1.000
_cell.angle_alpha   90.00
_cell.angle_beta   90.00
_cell.angle_gamma   90.00
#
_symmetry.space_group_name_H-M   'P 1'
#
loop_
_entity.id
_entity.type
_entity.pdbx_description
1 polymer ?
#
loop_
_entity_poly.entity_id
_entity_poly.type
_entity_poly.pdbx_seq_one_letter_code
_entity_poly.pdbx_strand_id
1 'polypeptide(L)' 'MKAKRNILFLDSRFPVEREVCSILEAAPKGERAALLRAMILIGHSELKEHSPKPNGTGEGVQNADQAP' A
#
# COMPACT_ATOMS: atom_id res chain seq x y z
N MET A 1 -4.27 -4.98 -20.91
CA MET A 1 -3.77 -5.21 -19.53
C MET A 1 -4.57 -6.33 -18.89
N LYS A 2 -3.93 -7.27 -18.18
CA LYS A 2 -4.65 -8.33 -17.42
C LYS A 2 -5.01 -7.81 -16.03
N ALA A 3 -6.29 -7.91 -15.65
CA ALA A 3 -6.73 -7.54 -14.30
C ALA A 3 -6.23 -8.56 -13.27
N LYS A 4 -5.60 -8.10 -12.19
CA LYS A 4 -5.20 -8.94 -11.06
C LYS A 4 -6.27 -8.88 -9.98
N ARG A 5 -6.72 -10.05 -9.51
CA ARG A 5 -7.64 -10.17 -8.39
C ARG A 5 -6.83 -10.35 -7.11
N ASN A 6 -7.10 -9.53 -6.10
CA ASN A 6 -6.54 -9.67 -4.76
C ASN A 6 -7.69 -9.81 -3.76
N ILE A 7 -7.44 -10.51 -2.66
CA ILE A 7 -8.37 -10.66 -1.54
C ILE A 7 -7.79 -9.86 -0.38
N LEU A 8 -8.61 -9.01 0.22
CA LEU A 8 -8.28 -8.23 1.41
C LEU A 8 -9.27 -8.62 2.51
N PHE A 9 -8.76 -8.95 3.69
CA PHE A 9 -9.56 -9.21 4.88
C PHE A 9 -9.55 -7.98 5.76
N LEU A 10 -10.72 -7.61 6.29
CA LEU A 10 -10.89 -6.52 7.24
C LEU A 10 -11.43 -7.09 8.56
N ASP A 11 -10.83 -6.69 9.67
CA ASP A 11 -11.18 -7.07 11.03
C ASP A 11 -11.89 -5.91 11.74
N SER A 12 -13.20 -6.09 11.92
CA SER A 12 -14.10 -5.12 12.57
C SER A 12 -13.73 -4.74 14.01
N ARG A 13 -12.82 -5.47 14.67
CA ARG A 13 -12.31 -5.09 15.99
C ARG A 13 -11.52 -3.78 15.93
N PHE A 14 -10.84 -3.50 14.81
CA PHE A 14 -10.11 -2.26 14.62
C PHE A 14 -11.06 -1.14 14.14
N PRO A 15 -11.08 0.03 14.81
CA PRO A 15 -11.98 1.12 14.45
C PRO A 15 -11.87 1.56 12.99
N VAL A 16 -10.65 1.70 12.47
CA VAL A 16 -10.41 2.13 11.08
C VAL A 16 -10.94 1.14 10.05
N GLU A 17 -10.79 -0.16 10.29
CA GLU A 17 -11.27 -1.19 9.37
C GLU A 17 -12.80 -1.31 9.38
N ARG A 18 -13.41 -1.10 10.55
CA ARG A 18 -14.86 -0.99 10.70
C ARG A 18 -15.42 0.19 9.91
N GLU A 19 -14.77 1.35 9.98
CA GLU A 19 -15.16 2.54 9.21
C GLU A 19 -15.07 2.30 7.71
N VAL A 20 -13.99 1.65 7.24
CA VAL A 20 -13.87 1.23 5.83
C VAL A 20 -15.04 0.33 5.43
N CYS A 21 -15.42 -0.65 6.26
CA CYS A 21 -16.59 -1.48 5.98
C CYS A 21 -17.87 -0.65 5.84
N SER A 22 -18.13 0.29 6.74
CA SER A 22 -19.30 1.18 6.69
C SER A 22 -19.31 2.08 5.45
N ILE A 23 -18.17 2.66 5.08
CA ILE A 23 -18.03 3.46 3.84
C ILE A 23 -18.37 2.62 2.61
N LEU A 24 -17.85 1.39 2.55
CA LEU A 24 -18.09 0.48 1.44
C LEU A 24 -19.55 0.00 1.40
N GLU A 25 -20.25 -0.09 2.52
CA GLU A 25 -21.67 -0.44 2.59
C GLU A 25 -22.59 0.72 2.17
N ALA A 26 -22.18 1.96 2.46
CA ALA A 26 -22.91 3.16 2.05
C ALA A 26 -22.76 3.48 0.54
N ALA A 27 -21.79 2.86 -0.14
CA ALA A 27 -21.55 3.07 -1.56
C ALA A 27 -22.75 2.61 -2.43
N PRO A 28 -23.02 3.30 -3.56
CA PRO A 28 -24.04 2.86 -4.52
C PRO A 28 -23.82 1.42 -5.00
N LYS A 29 -24.93 0.72 -5.27
CA LYS A 29 -24.87 -0.66 -5.79
C LYS A 29 -24.07 -0.70 -7.09
N GLY A 30 -23.05 -1.57 -7.12
CA GLY A 30 -22.15 -1.72 -8.27
C GLY A 30 -20.86 -0.89 -8.19
N GLU A 31 -20.80 0.11 -7.31
CA GLU A 31 -19.63 1.02 -7.23
C GLU A 31 -18.62 0.63 -6.14
N ARG A 32 -19.01 -0.25 -5.21
CA ARG A 32 -18.17 -0.67 -4.06
C ARG A 32 -16.75 -1.07 -4.46
N ALA A 33 -16.58 -1.81 -5.54
CA ALA A 33 -15.27 -2.26 -6.01
C ALA A 33 -14.43 -1.12 -6.61
N ALA A 34 -15.08 -0.14 -7.26
CA ALA A 34 -14.40 1.04 -7.77
C ALA A 34 -13.95 1.95 -6.62
N LEU A 35 -14.83 2.17 -5.64
CA LEU A 35 -14.51 2.95 -4.43
C LEU A 35 -13.34 2.35 -3.65
N LEU A 36 -13.37 1.04 -3.37
CA LEU A 36 -12.26 0.37 -2.68
C LEU A 36 -10.93 0.53 -3.43
N ARG A 37 -10.94 0.40 -4.76
CA ARG A 37 -9.74 0.59 -5.58
C ARG A 37 -9.23 2.03 -5.51
N ALA A 38 -10.13 3.01 -5.55
CA ALA A 38 -9.77 4.42 -5.43
C ALA A 38 -9.08 4.70 -4.09
N MET A 39 -9.64 4.22 -2.99
CA MET A 39 -9.05 4.38 -1.65
C MET A 39 -7.64 3.78 -1.55
N ILE A 40 -7.45 2.55 -2.05
CA ILE A 40 -6.13 1.88 -2.07
C ILE A 40 -5.13 2.70 -2.89
N LEU A 41 -5.53 3.20 -4.06
CA LEU A 41 -4.66 3.98 -4.93
C LEU A 41 -4.28 5.33 -4.31
N ILE A 42 -5.24 6.03 -3.69
CA ILE A 42 -4.99 7.28 -2.97
C ILE A 42 -3.97 7.03 -1.86
N GLY A 43 -4.24 6.06 -0.96
CA GLY A 43 -3.32 5.75 0.13
C GLY A 43 -1.93 5.32 -0.34
N HIS A 44 -1.85 4.59 -1.46
CA HIS A 44 -0.57 4.21 -2.05
C HIS A 44 0.19 5.39 -2.66
N SER A 45 -0.49 6.36 -3.27
CA SER A 45 0.13 7.60 -3.77
C SER A 45 0.70 8.43 -2.63
N GLU A 46 -0.08 8.64 -1.56
CA GLU A 46 0.36 9.34 -0.34
C GLU A 46 1.60 8.69 0.27
N LEU A 47 1.60 7.35 0.41
CA LEU A 47 2.76 6.60 0.90
C LEU A 47 3.98 6.77 0.01
N LYS A 48 3.82 6.87 -1.31
CA LYS A 48 4.93 7.09 -2.24
C LYS A 48 5.50 8.50 -2.15
N GLU A 49 4.65 9.51 -1.98
CA GLU A 49 5.07 10.91 -1.85
C GLU A 49 5.76 11.17 -0.50
N HIS A 50 5.35 10.46 0.55
CA HIS A 50 5.93 10.58 1.90
C HIS A 50 6.99 9.52 2.24
N SER A 51 7.31 8.62 1.30
CA SER A 51 8.45 7.72 1.47
C SER A 51 9.75 8.53 1.44
N PRO A 52 10.64 8.46 2.45
CA PRO A 52 11.95 9.05 2.32
C PRO A 52 12.63 8.44 1.09
N LYS A 53 13.12 9.28 0.17
CA LYS A 53 14.00 8.81 -0.91
C LYS A 53 15.11 8.00 -0.23
N PRO A 54 15.39 6.75 -0.64
CA PRO A 54 16.56 6.06 -0.15
C PRO A 54 17.74 6.97 -0.49
N ASN A 55 18.38 7.52 0.54
CA ASN A 55 19.61 8.29 0.36
C ASN A 55 20.60 7.34 -0.31
N GLY A 56 20.96 7.65 -1.56
CA GLY A 56 22.10 7.04 -2.21
C GLY A 56 23.34 7.42 -1.42
N THR A 57 23.81 6.54 -0.56
CA THR A 57 25.17 6.60 -0.01
C THR A 57 25.58 5.17 0.35
N GLY A 58 26.33 4.55 -0.56
CA GLY A 58 26.80 3.19 -0.44
C GLY A 58 27.53 2.71 -1.69
N GLU A 59 28.21 3.61 -2.41
CA GLU A 59 29.35 3.20 -3.22
C GLU A 59 30.46 2.79 -2.24
N GLY A 60 31.01 1.59 -2.43
CA GLY A 60 32.28 1.19 -1.83
C GLY A 60 32.20 0.21 -0.68
N VAL A 61 31.82 -1.05 -0.94
CA VAL A 61 32.53 -2.21 -0.37
C VAL A 61 32.62 -3.29 -1.45
N GLN A 62 33.55 -3.12 -2.39
CA GLN A 62 34.12 -4.23 -3.13
C GLN A 62 35.51 -4.50 -2.54
N ASN A 63 35.70 -5.73 -2.04
CA ASN A 63 36.94 -6.49 -1.88
C ASN A 63 38.18 -5.79 -1.32
N ALA A 64 38.63 -6.24 -0.15
CA ALA A 64 39.98 -6.81 0.01
C ALA A 64 40.09 -7.48 1.38
N ASP A 65 39.79 -8.78 1.41
CA ASP A 65 40.34 -9.70 2.38
C ASP A 65 41.84 -9.86 2.06
N GLN A 66 42.70 -9.20 2.83
CA GLN A 66 44.13 -9.53 2.89
C GLN A 66 44.70 -9.05 4.23
N ALA A 67 44.86 -10.00 5.15
CA ALA A 67 45.63 -9.86 6.38
C ALA A 67 47.03 -10.49 6.17
N PRO A 68 48.04 -10.14 7.00
CA PRO A 68 49.47 -10.12 6.66
C PRO A 68 50.15 -11.49 6.51
#